data_AF-A0A3B8WML0-F1
#
_entry.id   AF-A0A3B8WML0-F1
#
_cell.length_a   1.000
_cell.length_b   1.000
_cell.length_c   1.000
_cell.angle_alpha   90.00
_cell.angle_beta   90.00
_cell.angle_gamma   90.00
#
_symmetry.space_group_name_H-M   'P 1'
#
loop_
_entity.id
_entity.type
_entity.pdbx_description
1 polymer ?
#
loop_
_entity_poly.entity_id
_entity_poly.type
_entity_poly.pdbx_seq_one_letter_code
_entity_poly.pdbx_strand_id
1 'polypeptide(L)'
;MDQQTSITVFNTPSGMGGSYTVSILEDRGETALVRVWYGTATAKGWKSWRDWDGHQMEVSRTQLTNEREMKLVKTLKDDIIAQCWLTPFKSKDYQPGDVFRRYLEAYADSDYLRIVETNDRAGVIRIEKADATTLPEDQVKEAFKRSDQAFNGVLIWEREPGVTYPNAFGRRNGVPVLDTF
;
A
#
# COMPACT_ATOMS: atom_id res chain seq x y z
N MET A 1 2.75 -19.11 -16.53
CA MET A 1 3.77 -18.18 -17.05
C MET A 1 4.28 -17.43 -15.85
N ASP A 2 5.57 -17.55 -15.53
CA ASP A 2 6.17 -16.83 -14.42
C ASP A 2 6.15 -15.32 -14.73
N GLN A 3 5.69 -14.52 -13.78
CA GLN A 3 5.64 -13.06 -13.92
C GLN A 3 7.08 -12.53 -13.97
N GLN A 4 7.41 -11.73 -14.98
CA GLN A 4 8.70 -11.06 -15.06
C GLN A 4 8.88 -10.12 -13.87
N THR A 5 9.89 -10.37 -13.03
CA THR A 5 10.12 -9.65 -11.76
C THR A 5 11.08 -8.48 -11.90
N SER A 6 11.91 -8.45 -12.95
CA SER A 6 12.85 -7.38 -13.27
C SER A 6 13.07 -7.24 -14.78
N ILE A 7 13.60 -6.09 -15.20
CA ILE A 7 13.95 -5.80 -16.59
C ILE A 7 15.19 -4.91 -16.68
N THR A 8 16.01 -5.11 -17.71
CA THR A 8 17.10 -4.18 -18.03
C THR A 8 16.54 -2.89 -18.62
N VAL A 9 16.91 -1.77 -18.03
CA VAL A 9 16.50 -0.44 -18.47
C VAL A 9 17.70 0.48 -18.69
N PHE A 10 17.45 1.52 -19.47
CA PHE A 10 18.36 2.59 -19.83
C PHE A 10 17.66 3.92 -19.56
N ASN A 11 18.44 4.99 -19.45
CA ASN A 11 17.96 6.35 -19.53
C ASN A 11 18.14 6.88 -20.95
N THR A 12 17.16 7.64 -21.43
CA THR A 12 17.24 8.40 -22.69
C THR A 12 16.68 9.81 -22.49
N PRO A 13 17.23 10.86 -23.12
CA PRO A 13 16.71 12.22 -22.97
C PRO A 13 15.23 12.33 -23.36
N SER A 14 14.42 13.00 -22.54
CA SER A 14 12.99 13.23 -22.80
C SER A 14 12.69 14.40 -23.74
N GLY A 15 13.70 15.23 -24.04
CA GLY A 15 13.52 16.51 -24.75
C GLY A 15 12.87 17.62 -23.92
N MET A 16 12.44 17.35 -22.68
CA MET A 16 11.73 18.31 -21.80
C MET A 16 12.49 18.63 -20.51
N GLY A 17 13.83 18.48 -20.52
CA GLY A 17 14.67 18.75 -19.34
C GLY A 17 14.81 17.58 -18.35
N GLY A 18 14.40 16.37 -18.73
CA GLY A 18 14.59 15.14 -17.95
C GLY A 18 15.00 13.94 -18.82
N SER A 19 14.97 12.74 -18.24
CA SER A 19 15.18 11.48 -18.97
C SER A 19 14.01 10.52 -18.76
N TYR A 20 13.71 9.72 -19.78
CA TYR A 20 12.84 8.56 -19.65
C TYR A 20 13.66 7.34 -19.25
N THR A 21 13.06 6.50 -18.41
CA THR A 21 13.56 5.13 -18.18
C THR A 21 12.92 4.23 -19.23
N VAL A 22 13.73 3.47 -19.98
CA VAL A 22 13.27 2.70 -21.13
C VAL A 22 13.89 1.30 -21.17
N SER A 23 13.19 0.31 -21.74
CA SER A 23 13.79 -0.99 -22.10
C SER A 23 13.80 -1.16 -23.60
N ILE A 24 14.82 -1.84 -24.13
CA ILE A 24 14.88 -2.17 -25.56
C ILE A 24 13.85 -3.26 -25.87
N LEU A 25 12.97 -2.98 -26.83
CA LEU A 25 12.06 -3.97 -27.41
C LEU A 25 12.69 -4.66 -28.62
N GLU A 26 13.39 -3.88 -29.45
CA GLU A 26 14.04 -4.35 -30.67
C GLU A 26 15.34 -3.56 -30.89
N ASP A 27 16.43 -4.27 -31.13
CA ASP A 27 17.73 -3.70 -31.47
C ASP A 27 17.91 -3.65 -32.99
N ARG A 28 18.17 -2.47 -33.55
CA ARG A 28 18.31 -2.22 -34.99
C ARG A 28 19.71 -1.76 -35.38
N GLY A 29 20.70 -1.97 -34.52
CA GLY A 29 22.08 -1.56 -34.77
C GLY A 29 22.35 -0.12 -34.34
N GLU A 30 22.16 0.87 -35.21
CA GLU A 30 22.40 2.28 -34.86
C GLU A 30 21.26 2.89 -34.02
N THR A 31 20.04 2.37 -34.20
CA THR A 31 18.85 2.76 -33.44
C THR A 31 18.27 1.54 -32.70
N ALA A 32 17.39 1.82 -31.74
CA ALA A 32 16.64 0.80 -31.03
C ALA A 32 15.19 1.29 -30.83
N LEU A 33 14.24 0.36 -30.96
CA LEU A 33 12.87 0.60 -30.52
C LEU A 33 12.80 0.33 -29.02
N VAL A 34 12.33 1.31 -28.26
CA VAL A 34 12.29 1.21 -26.79
C VAL A 34 10.90 1.45 -26.23
N ARG A 35 10.59 0.82 -25.10
CA ARG A 35 9.37 1.02 -24.29
C ARG A 35 9.68 1.92 -23.10
N VAL A 36 8.92 2.99 -22.91
CA VAL A 36 8.97 3.85 -21.72
C VAL A 36 8.38 3.13 -20.52
N TRP A 37 9.08 3.19 -19.38
CA TRP A 37 8.62 2.76 -18.09
C TRP A 37 8.30 3.97 -17.22
N TYR A 38 7.03 4.13 -16.87
CA TYR A 38 6.56 5.21 -16.02
C TYR A 38 5.54 4.68 -15.01
N GLY A 39 5.93 4.62 -13.75
CA GLY A 39 5.17 3.88 -12.75
C GLY A 39 6.03 3.52 -11.55
N THR A 40 5.54 2.56 -10.78
CA THR A 40 6.25 2.04 -9.61
C THR A 40 6.09 0.53 -9.49
N ALA A 41 7.11 -0.14 -8.95
CA ALA A 41 7.03 -1.56 -8.64
C ALA A 41 6.23 -1.78 -7.35
N THR A 42 5.28 -2.72 -7.38
CA THR A 42 4.46 -3.11 -6.22
C THR A 42 4.64 -4.60 -5.90
N ALA A 43 4.05 -5.07 -4.80
CA ALA A 43 4.02 -6.49 -4.48
C ALA A 43 3.21 -7.31 -5.51
N LYS A 44 2.30 -6.68 -6.25
CA LYS A 44 1.46 -7.31 -7.29
C LYS A 44 2.04 -7.15 -8.71
N GLY A 45 3.15 -6.43 -8.86
CA GLY A 45 3.77 -6.10 -10.15
C GLY A 45 3.88 -4.60 -10.42
N TRP A 46 4.15 -4.24 -11.68
CA TRP A 46 4.33 -2.85 -12.06
C TRP A 46 2.99 -2.12 -12.09
N LYS A 47 2.88 -1.02 -11.34
CA LYS A 47 1.74 -0.11 -11.35
C LYS A 47 2.09 1.08 -12.25
N SER A 48 1.58 1.05 -13.47
CA SER A 48 1.73 2.12 -14.45
C SER A 48 1.13 3.44 -13.94
N TRP A 49 1.81 4.55 -14.19
CA TRP A 49 1.30 5.89 -13.92
C TRP A 49 0.94 6.58 -15.24
N ARG A 50 -0.33 6.99 -15.39
CA ARG A 50 -0.83 7.82 -16.51
C ARG A 50 -0.47 7.24 -17.91
N ASP A 51 -0.47 8.11 -18.92
CA ASP A 51 -0.45 7.76 -20.35
C ASP A 51 0.94 7.47 -20.93
N TRP A 52 2.02 7.70 -20.16
CA TRP A 52 3.39 7.59 -20.67
C TRP A 52 3.98 6.20 -20.52
N ASP A 53 3.47 5.37 -19.61
CA ASP A 53 3.94 3.99 -19.48
C ASP A 53 3.57 3.18 -20.72
N GLY A 54 4.53 2.43 -21.26
CA GLY A 54 4.30 1.64 -22.46
C GLY A 54 4.44 2.40 -23.77
N HIS A 55 4.63 3.72 -23.75
CA HIS A 55 4.91 4.49 -24.96
C HIS A 55 6.17 3.94 -25.65
N GLN A 56 6.11 3.79 -26.96
CA GLN A 56 7.22 3.28 -27.76
C GLN A 56 7.80 4.38 -28.63
N MET A 57 9.12 4.44 -28.68
CA MET A 57 9.82 5.39 -29.53
C MET A 57 11.12 4.80 -30.05
N GLU A 58 11.56 5.28 -31.21
CA GLU A 58 12.87 4.97 -31.73
C GLU A 58 13.89 5.96 -31.17
N VAL A 59 15.01 5.44 -30.69
CA VAL A 59 16.11 6.24 -30.15
C VAL A 59 17.44 5.78 -30.73
N SER A 60 18.39 6.70 -30.86
CA SER A 60 19.75 6.32 -31.21
C SER A 60 20.38 5.53 -30.06
N ARG A 61 21.12 4.46 -30.37
CA ARG A 61 21.80 3.66 -29.34
C ARG A 61 22.77 4.48 -28.49
N THR A 62 23.36 5.53 -29.07
CA THR A 62 24.29 6.42 -28.35
C THR A 62 23.59 7.28 -27.30
N GLN A 63 22.26 7.40 -27.35
CA GLN A 63 21.45 8.11 -26.36
C GLN A 63 21.03 7.23 -25.18
N LEU A 64 21.17 5.90 -25.30
CA LEU A 64 20.88 4.97 -24.23
C LEU A 64 22.05 4.95 -23.24
N THR A 65 21.77 5.39 -22.03
CA THR A 65 22.78 5.56 -20.96
C THR A 65 22.31 4.87 -19.69
N ASN A 66 23.21 4.70 -18.70
CA ASN A 66 22.85 4.20 -17.37
C ASN A 66 22.06 2.87 -17.40
N GLU A 67 22.64 1.88 -18.07
CA GLU A 67 22.14 0.51 -18.07
C GLU A 67 22.05 0.00 -16.64
N ARG A 68 20.86 -0.43 -16.23
CA ARG A 68 20.63 -0.99 -14.90
C ARG A 68 19.46 -1.95 -14.92
N GLU A 69 19.43 -2.85 -13.95
CA GLU A 69 18.26 -3.66 -13.68
C GLU A 69 17.21 -2.83 -12.91
N MET A 70 15.97 -2.84 -13.39
CA MET A 70 14.81 -2.26 -12.69
C MET A 70 13.88 -3.38 -12.25
N LYS A 71 13.58 -3.41 -10.96
CA LYS A 71 12.57 -4.33 -10.41
C LYS A 71 11.19 -3.90 -10.91
N LEU A 72 10.42 -4.86 -11.42
CA LEU A 72 9.00 -4.71 -11.77
C LEU A 72 8.08 -5.18 -10.64
N VAL A 73 8.60 -6.08 -9.80
CA VAL A 73 7.96 -6.52 -8.56
C VAL A 73 8.85 -6.09 -7.41
N LYS A 74 8.28 -5.37 -6.46
CA LYS A 74 8.96 -5.05 -5.21
C LYS A 74 8.66 -6.17 -4.24
N THR A 75 9.69 -6.91 -3.81
CA THR A 75 9.48 -7.94 -2.79
C THR A 75 9.05 -7.27 -1.48
N LEU A 76 8.24 -7.94 -0.66
CA LEU A 76 7.90 -7.47 0.69
C LEU A 76 9.16 -7.02 1.45
N LYS A 77 10.31 -7.68 1.26
CA LYS A 77 11.61 -7.32 1.87
C LYS A 77 12.19 -5.96 1.42
N ASP A 78 11.94 -5.52 0.19
CA ASP A 78 12.34 -4.20 -0.29
C ASP A 78 11.35 -3.11 0.15
N ASP A 79 10.09 -3.49 0.38
CA ASP A 79 9.05 -2.62 0.92
C ASP A 79 9.10 -2.52 2.45
N ILE A 80 9.76 -3.49 3.09
CA ILE A 80 10.01 -3.57 4.53
C ILE A 80 10.75 -2.34 5.07
N ILE A 81 11.44 -1.52 4.28
CA ILE A 81 12.00 -0.25 4.80
C ILE A 81 10.90 0.77 5.12
N ALA A 82 9.76 0.74 4.41
CA ALA A 82 8.55 1.46 4.82
C ALA A 82 7.75 0.69 5.90
N GLN A 83 7.81 -0.65 5.91
CA GLN A 83 7.04 -1.50 6.84
C GLN A 83 7.73 -1.78 8.20
N CYS A 84 9.03 -1.53 8.36
CA CYS A 84 9.78 -1.69 9.62
C CYS A 84 9.32 -0.73 10.73
N TRP A 85 8.43 0.22 10.41
CA TRP A 85 7.78 1.12 11.36
C TRP A 85 6.28 0.81 11.56
N LEU A 86 5.75 -0.26 10.95
CA LEU A 86 4.37 -0.74 11.12
C LEU A 86 4.20 -1.74 12.26
N THR A 87 5.19 -1.82 13.15
CA THR A 87 5.09 -2.62 14.39
C THR A 87 3.75 -2.31 15.06
N PRO A 88 2.96 -3.33 15.43
CA PRO A 88 1.76 -3.14 16.21
C PRO A 88 2.05 -2.17 17.35
N PHE A 89 1.45 -0.99 17.25
CA PHE A 89 1.65 0.08 18.20
C PHE A 89 0.59 -0.10 19.28
N LYS A 90 1.00 -0.03 20.54
CA LYS A 90 0.08 -0.01 21.66
C LYS A 90 0.58 1.02 22.65
N SER A 91 -0.25 2.00 22.98
CA SER A 91 0.09 3.00 23.98
C SER A 91 0.38 2.31 25.32
N LYS A 92 1.33 2.87 26.09
CA LYS A 92 1.77 2.29 27.37
C LYS A 92 0.64 2.21 28.40
N ASP A 93 -0.33 3.10 28.29
CA ASP A 93 -1.49 3.27 29.15
C ASP A 93 -2.77 2.70 28.54
N TYR A 94 -2.68 1.90 27.47
CA TYR A 94 -3.86 1.35 26.79
C TYR A 94 -4.83 0.67 27.76
N GLN A 95 -6.03 1.26 27.90
CA GLN A 95 -7.19 0.59 28.45
C GLN A 95 -8.21 0.36 27.33
N PRO A 96 -8.82 -0.83 27.21
CA PRO A 96 -9.86 -1.03 26.21
C PRO A 96 -11.13 -0.18 26.41
N GLY A 97 -11.27 0.47 27.57
CA GLY A 97 -12.31 1.47 27.79
C GLY A 97 -12.07 2.76 27.02
N ASP A 98 -10.81 3.10 26.74
CA ASP A 98 -10.41 4.33 26.07
C ASP A 98 -10.60 4.27 24.55
N VAL A 99 -10.81 3.06 24.01
CA VAL A 99 -11.10 2.86 22.59
C VAL A 99 -12.49 3.42 22.29
N PHE A 100 -12.51 4.42 21.42
CA PHE A 100 -13.71 5.17 21.03
C PHE A 100 -14.11 4.87 19.58
N ARG A 101 -13.13 4.74 18.68
CA ARG A 101 -13.34 4.32 17.29
C ARG A 101 -12.33 3.26 16.87
N ARG A 102 -12.77 2.39 15.96
CA ARG A 102 -11.91 1.41 15.28
C ARG A 102 -12.06 1.58 13.78
N TYR A 103 -10.93 1.72 13.10
CA TYR A 103 -10.85 1.85 11.65
C TYR A 103 -10.14 0.65 11.06
N LEU A 104 -10.69 0.10 9.97
CA LEU A 104 -9.99 -0.83 9.11
C LEU A 104 -9.30 -0.05 7.98
N GLU A 105 -7.99 -0.21 7.87
CA GLU A 105 -7.19 0.44 6.85
C GLU A 105 -6.47 -0.59 6.00
N ALA A 106 -6.52 -0.39 4.68
CA ALA A 106 -5.83 -1.22 3.71
C ALA A 106 -4.68 -0.46 3.06
N TYR A 107 -3.67 -1.21 2.64
CA TYR A 107 -2.53 -0.69 1.89
C TYR A 107 -2.75 -0.97 0.41
N ALA A 108 -2.74 0.07 -0.41
CA ALA A 108 -3.14 -0.01 -1.82
C ALA A 108 -2.36 -1.04 -2.64
N ASP A 109 -1.09 -1.23 -2.28
CA ASP A 109 -0.13 -2.01 -3.06
C ASP A 109 0.21 -3.36 -2.39
N SER A 110 -0.54 -3.79 -1.36
CA SER A 110 -0.39 -5.10 -0.71
C SER A 110 -1.74 -5.76 -0.38
N ASP A 111 -1.71 -6.88 0.34
CA ASP A 111 -2.86 -7.53 0.97
C ASP A 111 -2.94 -7.21 2.48
N TYR A 112 -2.06 -6.34 2.97
CA TYR A 112 -1.98 -6.01 4.39
C TYR A 112 -3.14 -5.10 4.81
N LEU A 113 -3.77 -5.48 5.90
CA LEU A 113 -4.82 -4.73 6.59
C LEU A 113 -4.36 -4.43 8.01
N ARG A 114 -4.80 -3.30 8.56
CA ARG A 114 -4.64 -2.98 9.98
C ARG A 114 -5.93 -2.47 10.60
N ILE A 115 -6.07 -2.72 11.89
CA ILE A 115 -7.05 -2.05 12.73
C ILE A 115 -6.35 -0.93 13.47
N VAL A 116 -6.88 0.28 13.35
CA VAL A 116 -6.44 1.47 14.09
C VAL A 116 -7.51 1.81 15.12
N GLU A 117 -7.12 1.81 16.39
CA GLU A 117 -7.98 2.20 17.51
C GLU A 117 -7.60 3.61 17.99
N THR A 118 -8.61 4.47 18.13
CA THR A 118 -8.42 5.84 18.59
C THR A 118 -9.22 6.14 19.86
N ASN A 119 -8.75 7.09 20.65
CA ASN A 119 -9.49 7.65 21.77
C ASN A 119 -10.52 8.72 21.33
N ASP A 120 -11.22 9.30 22.30
CA ASP A 120 -12.23 10.35 22.14
C ASP A 120 -11.70 11.64 21.49
N ARG A 121 -10.38 11.88 21.58
CA ARG A 121 -9.67 12.99 20.95
C ARG A 121 -9.10 12.65 19.57
N ALA A 122 -9.51 11.51 19.00
CA ALA A 122 -8.97 10.96 17.74
C ALA A 122 -7.46 10.66 17.78
N GLY A 123 -6.86 10.54 18.98
CA GLY A 123 -5.49 10.09 19.14
C GLY A 123 -5.40 8.57 18.94
N VAL A 124 -4.46 8.12 18.12
CA VAL A 124 -4.20 6.68 17.92
C VAL A 124 -3.59 6.10 19.19
N ILE A 125 -4.25 5.09 19.75
CA ILE A 125 -3.79 4.40 20.97
C ILE A 125 -3.39 2.95 20.70
N ARG A 126 -3.84 2.37 19.57
CA ARG A 126 -3.40 1.06 19.10
C ARG A 126 -3.45 0.95 17.59
N ILE A 127 -2.48 0.26 17.02
CA ILE A 127 -2.49 -0.23 15.64
C ILE A 127 -2.12 -1.71 15.69
N GLU A 128 -2.88 -2.56 15.00
CA GLU A 128 -2.54 -3.97 14.86
C GLU A 128 -2.81 -4.49 13.46
N LYS A 129 -2.12 -5.58 13.09
CA LYS A 129 -2.43 -6.30 11.86
C LYS A 129 -3.83 -6.90 11.95
N ALA A 130 -4.64 -6.69 10.92
CA ALA A 130 -5.95 -7.32 10.80
C ALA A 130 -5.86 -8.61 9.98
N ASP A 131 -6.69 -9.59 10.31
CA ASP A 131 -6.86 -10.81 9.52
C ASP A 131 -8.09 -10.67 8.63
N ALA A 132 -7.88 -10.57 7.32
CA ALA A 132 -8.94 -10.44 6.33
C ALA A 132 -9.98 -11.56 6.39
N THR A 133 -9.59 -12.77 6.82
CA THR A 133 -10.48 -13.94 6.89
C THR A 133 -11.48 -13.87 8.04
N THR A 134 -11.22 -12.98 9.01
CA THR A 134 -12.06 -12.78 10.20
C THR A 134 -13.00 -11.58 10.07
N LEU A 135 -12.89 -10.82 8.98
CA LEU A 135 -13.61 -9.57 8.76
C LEU A 135 -14.71 -9.73 7.69
N PRO A 136 -15.80 -8.94 7.77
CA PRO A 136 -16.79 -8.86 6.71
C PRO A 136 -16.19 -8.48 5.36
N GLU A 137 -16.56 -9.20 4.29
CA GLU A 137 -15.99 -9.03 2.95
C GLU A 137 -16.22 -7.62 2.38
N ASP A 138 -17.36 -7.02 2.68
CA ASP A 138 -17.73 -5.66 2.28
C ASP A 138 -16.83 -4.59 2.93
N GLN A 139 -16.49 -4.75 4.22
CA GLN A 139 -15.57 -3.86 4.91
C GLN A 139 -14.16 -3.94 4.32
N VAL A 140 -13.69 -5.16 4.02
CA VAL A 140 -12.38 -5.38 3.38
C VAL A 140 -12.34 -4.73 2.00
N LYS A 141 -13.37 -4.94 1.18
CA LYS A 141 -13.47 -4.32 -0.16
C LYS A 141 -13.46 -2.80 -0.09
N GLU A 142 -14.25 -2.23 0.82
CA GLU A 142 -14.31 -0.77 0.98
C GLU A 142 -12.99 -0.20 1.49
N ALA A 143 -12.27 -0.91 2.37
CA ALA A 143 -10.95 -0.49 2.84
C ALA A 143 -9.94 -0.44 1.69
N PHE A 144 -9.90 -1.46 0.83
CA PHE A 144 -9.05 -1.44 -0.36
C PHE A 144 -9.43 -0.35 -1.36
N LYS A 145 -10.72 -0.04 -1.53
CA LYS A 145 -11.19 1.05 -2.38
C LYS A 145 -10.73 2.43 -1.89
N ARG A 146 -10.51 2.60 -0.58
CA ARG A 146 -10.05 3.85 0.04
C ARG A 146 -8.55 3.93 0.25
N SER A 147 -7.82 2.86 -0.04
CA SER A 147 -6.41 2.68 0.33
C SER A 147 -5.44 3.73 -0.24
N ASP A 148 -5.83 4.47 -1.27
CA ASP A 148 -5.07 5.55 -1.91
C ASP A 148 -5.55 6.96 -1.53
N GLN A 149 -6.53 7.07 -0.61
CA GLN A 149 -7.11 8.34 -0.18
C GLN A 149 -6.39 8.92 1.04
N ALA A 150 -6.48 10.24 1.22
CA ALA A 150 -5.91 10.94 2.39
C ALA A 150 -6.53 10.49 3.73
N PHE A 151 -7.76 9.97 3.71
CA PHE A 151 -8.45 9.37 4.85
C PHE A 151 -8.89 7.96 4.47
N ASN A 152 -7.95 7.02 4.49
CA ASN A 152 -8.10 5.67 3.96
C ASN A 152 -8.80 4.67 4.90
N GLY A 153 -9.17 5.09 6.12
CA GLY A 153 -9.83 4.24 7.10
C GLY A 153 -11.33 4.06 6.85
N VAL A 154 -11.79 2.81 6.90
CA VAL A 154 -13.21 2.46 7.02
C VAL A 154 -13.53 2.38 8.51
N LEU A 155 -14.42 3.23 9.00
CA LEU A 155 -14.93 3.12 10.36
C LEU A 155 -15.75 1.83 10.47
N ILE A 156 -15.32 0.91 11.33
CA ILE A 156 -16.00 -0.37 11.55
C ILE A 156 -16.68 -0.43 12.92
N TRP A 157 -16.36 0.51 13.82
CA TRP A 157 -16.97 0.60 15.15
C TRP A 157 -16.77 1.99 15.77
N GLU A 158 -17.81 2.52 16.43
CA GLU A 158 -17.81 3.81 17.13
C GLU A 158 -18.72 3.78 18.37
N ARG A 159 -18.35 4.53 19.41
CA ARG A 159 -19.15 4.78 20.62
C ARG A 159 -19.73 6.20 20.64
N GLU A 160 -20.78 6.44 21.42
CA GLU A 160 -21.24 7.81 21.70
C GLU A 160 -20.38 8.47 22.79
N PRO A 161 -19.98 9.75 22.61
CA PRO A 161 -19.27 10.49 23.66
C PRO A 161 -20.11 10.60 24.93
N GLY A 162 -19.52 10.32 26.09
CA GLY A 162 -20.19 10.47 27.40
C GLY A 162 -21.08 9.28 27.82
N VAL A 163 -21.25 8.26 26.98
CA VAL A 163 -21.96 7.03 27.35
C VAL A 163 -20.98 5.99 27.91
N THR A 164 -21.34 5.33 29.02
CA THR A 164 -20.51 4.28 29.63
C THR A 164 -20.78 2.94 28.94
N TYR A 165 -19.78 2.41 28.25
CA TYR A 165 -19.84 1.10 27.61
C TYR A 165 -19.02 0.07 28.41
N PRO A 166 -19.32 -1.23 28.30
CA PRO A 166 -18.35 -2.29 28.59
C PRO A 166 -17.07 -2.01 27.80
N ASN A 167 -15.90 -2.49 28.24
CA ASN A 167 -14.67 -2.25 27.51
C ASN A 167 -14.75 -2.82 26.06
N ALA A 168 -13.93 -2.35 25.11
CA ALA A 168 -14.06 -2.70 23.68
C ALA A 168 -13.88 -4.20 23.34
N PHE A 169 -13.64 -5.05 24.34
CA PHE A 169 -13.53 -6.50 24.22
C PHE A 169 -14.70 -7.24 24.89
N GLY A 170 -15.82 -6.57 25.15
CA GLY A 170 -17.03 -7.22 25.67
C GLY A 170 -16.88 -7.85 27.05
N ARG A 171 -15.89 -7.44 27.86
CA ARG A 171 -15.66 -8.01 29.20
C ARG A 171 -16.10 -7.05 30.30
N ARG A 172 -17.15 -7.46 31.03
CA ARG A 172 -17.38 -7.08 32.43
C ARG A 172 -17.07 -8.30 33.29
N ASN A 173 -16.07 -8.22 34.18
CA ASN A 173 -15.79 -9.24 35.21
C ASN A 173 -15.76 -10.70 34.71
N GLY A 174 -15.08 -10.98 33.60
CA GLY A 174 -14.86 -12.36 33.14
C GLY A 174 -16.05 -13.04 32.46
N VAL A 175 -17.18 -12.36 32.24
CA VAL A 175 -18.30 -12.87 31.44
C VAL A 175 -18.21 -12.30 30.02
N PRO A 176 -18.24 -13.14 28.97
CA PRO A 176 -18.29 -12.66 27.59
C PRO A 176 -19.69 -12.11 27.27
N VAL A 177 -19.74 -10.90 26.72
CA VAL A 177 -20.92 -10.41 25.99
C VAL A 177 -20.70 -10.69 24.51
N LEU A 178 -21.69 -11.32 23.86
CA LEU A 178 -21.73 -11.48 22.41
C LEU A 178 -21.96 -10.09 21.80
N ASP A 179 -20.89 -9.47 21.32
CA ASP A 179 -21.02 -8.38 20.36
C ASP A 179 -21.46 -9.00 19.03
N THR A 180 -22.77 -9.03 18.77
CA THR A 180 -23.28 -9.20 17.42
C THR A 180 -23.08 -7.89 16.67
N PHE A 181 -21.97 -7.86 15.93
CA PHE A 181 -21.60 -7.02 14.78
C PHE A 181 -21.59 -5.50 14.97
#